data_AF-A0A9X0XDF6-F1
#
_entry.id   AF-A0A9X0XDF6-F1
#
_cell.length_a   1.000
_cell.length_b   1.000
_cell.length_c   1.000
_cell.angle_alpha   90.00
_cell.angle_beta   90.00
_cell.angle_gamma   90.00
#
_symmetry.space_group_name_H-M   'P 1'
#
loop_
_entity.id
_entity.type
_entity.pdbx_description
1 polymer ?
#
loop_
_entity_poly.entity_id
_entity_poly.type
_entity_poly.pdbx_seq_one_letter_code
_entity_poly.pdbx_strand_id
1 'polypeptide(L)'
;MLGITCGFFVLVVAVGFGLGTVFQTYPMLYTVLRYVGAAYLLYLAWKIAHSGPVAEGEQGEGRPISYLGAAAFQWVNPKAWIMAIGAISTYTPMQGYFTNVIVIAAVFALINLPSVGVWAGCGTLLRNVLRDRRWLRLFNWGMALLLVASMYPLLLESFS
;
A
#
# COMPACT_ATOMS: atom_id res chain seq x y z
N MET A 1 -3.10 -8.76 7.22
CA MET A 1 -1.89 -9.15 6.44
C MET A 1 -2.26 -9.99 5.22
N LEU A 2 -2.92 -11.14 5.39
CA LEU A 2 -3.31 -11.99 4.26
C LEU A 2 -4.13 -11.30 3.16
N GLY A 3 -5.04 -10.37 3.52
CA GLY A 3 -5.80 -9.60 2.52
C GLY A 3 -4.93 -8.65 1.68
N ILE A 4 -3.89 -8.05 2.29
CA ILE A 4 -2.91 -7.21 1.58
C ILE A 4 -2.07 -8.07 0.65
N THR A 5 -1.55 -9.19 1.17
CA THR A 5 -0.73 -10.13 0.40
C THR A 5 -1.49 -10.71 -0.78
N CYS A 6 -2.74 -11.16 -0.57
CA CYS A 6 -3.59 -11.70 -1.63
C CYS A 6 -4.01 -10.61 -2.63
N GLY A 7 -4.42 -9.43 -2.16
CA GLY A 7 -4.77 -8.30 -3.02
C GLY A 7 -3.61 -7.88 -3.93
N PHE A 8 -2.38 -7.80 -3.39
CA PHE A 8 -1.19 -7.48 -4.15
C PHE A 8 -0.80 -8.60 -5.13
N PHE A 9 -0.91 -9.87 -4.71
CA PHE A 9 -0.69 -11.02 -5.59
C PHE A 9 -1.62 -10.98 -6.81
N VAL A 10 -2.93 -10.78 -6.59
CA VAL A 10 -3.91 -10.69 -7.68
C VAL A 10 -3.63 -9.46 -8.55
N LEU A 11 -3.21 -8.34 -7.98
CA LEU A 11 -2.83 -7.15 -8.74
C LEU A 11 -1.63 -7.42 -9.65
N VAL A 12 -0.55 -8.04 -9.14
CA VAL A 12 0.63 -8.38 -9.95
C VAL A 12 0.26 -9.36 -11.06
N VAL A 13 -0.52 -10.40 -10.74
CA VAL A 13 -1.02 -11.34 -11.75
C VAL A 13 -1.83 -10.59 -12.80
N ALA A 14 -2.80 -9.76 -12.40
CA ALA A 14 -3.62 -8.99 -13.34
C ALA A 14 -2.77 -8.10 -14.25
N VAL A 15 -1.83 -7.31 -13.70
CA VAL A 15 -0.91 -6.48 -14.50
C VAL A 15 -0.13 -7.34 -15.50
N GLY A 16 0.39 -8.49 -15.05
CA GLY A 16 1.15 -9.41 -15.89
C GLY A 16 0.32 -9.99 -17.02
N PHE A 17 -0.94 -10.35 -16.78
CA PHE A 17 -1.87 -10.85 -17.80
C PHE A 17 -2.39 -9.76 -18.77
N GLY A 18 -1.90 -8.53 -18.67
CA GLY A 18 -2.22 -7.46 -19.61
C GLY A 18 -3.20 -6.42 -19.07
N LEU A 19 -3.55 -6.44 -17.79
CA LEU A 19 -4.31 -5.31 -17.22
C LEU A 19 -3.49 -4.00 -17.30
N GLY A 20 -2.15 -4.10 -17.35
CA GLY A 20 -1.27 -2.96 -17.65
C GLY A 20 -1.49 -2.36 -19.05
N THR A 21 -1.84 -3.16 -20.06
CA THR A 21 -2.11 -2.64 -21.43
C THR A 21 -3.46 -1.94 -21.52
N VAL A 22 -4.43 -2.30 -20.67
CA VAL A 22 -5.72 -1.59 -20.54
C VAL A 22 -5.49 -0.15 -20.08
N PHE A 23 -4.57 0.09 -19.14
CA PHE A 23 -4.24 1.44 -18.71
C PHE A 23 -3.45 2.26 -19.73
N GLN A 24 -2.64 1.60 -20.57
CA GLN A 24 -2.01 2.27 -21.72
C GLN A 24 -3.04 2.67 -22.78
N THR A 25 -4.09 1.86 -22.96
CA THR A 25 -5.17 2.12 -23.93
C THR A 25 -6.17 3.15 -23.40
N TYR A 26 -6.45 3.14 -22.10
CA TYR A 26 -7.38 4.04 -21.41
C TYR A 26 -6.66 4.84 -20.31
N PRO A 27 -5.82 5.83 -20.68
CA PRO A 27 -5.06 6.63 -19.72
C PRO A 27 -5.97 7.38 -18.72
N MET A 28 -7.20 7.71 -19.12
CA MET A 28 -8.17 8.37 -18.25
C MET A 28 -8.56 7.52 -17.03
N LEU A 29 -8.60 6.19 -17.18
CA LEU A 29 -8.88 5.27 -16.06
C LEU A 29 -7.75 5.32 -15.03
N TYR A 30 -6.49 5.36 -15.49
CA TYR A 30 -5.32 5.54 -14.64
C TYR A 30 -5.36 6.88 -13.92
N THR A 31 -5.71 7.97 -14.62
CA THR A 31 -5.83 9.30 -14.03
C THR A 31 -6.87 9.36 -12.92
N VAL A 32 -8.07 8.81 -13.15
CA VAL A 32 -9.13 8.77 -12.12
C VAL A 32 -8.69 7.95 -10.92
N LEU A 33 -8.16 6.74 -11.13
CA LEU A 33 -7.67 5.88 -10.06
C LEU A 33 -6.57 6.58 -9.24
N ARG A 34 -5.67 7.30 -9.91
CA ARG A 34 -4.59 8.07 -9.29
C ARG A 34 -5.14 9.16 -8.38
N TYR A 35 -6.10 9.97 -8.85
CA TYR A 35 -6.68 11.03 -8.03
C TYR A 35 -7.50 10.49 -6.85
N VAL A 36 -8.29 9.42 -7.07
CA VAL A 36 -9.04 8.75 -5.99
C VAL A 36 -8.09 8.16 -4.95
N GLY A 37 -7.03 7.48 -5.39
CA GLY A 37 -6.00 6.95 -4.49
C GLY A 37 -5.27 8.05 -3.73
N ALA A 38 -4.95 9.16 -4.38
CA ALA A 38 -4.33 10.31 -3.73
C ALA A 38 -5.23 10.95 -2.67
N ALA A 39 -6.51 11.19 -2.99
CA ALA A 39 -7.49 11.71 -2.04
C ALA A 39 -7.65 10.78 -0.83
N TYR A 40 -7.67 9.46 -1.06
CA TYR A 40 -7.74 8.47 0.01
C TYR A 40 -6.48 8.46 0.89
N LEU A 41 -5.28 8.55 0.30
CA LEU A 41 -4.02 8.61 1.06
C LEU A 41 -3.94 9.90 1.89
N LEU A 42 -4.40 11.03 1.37
CA LEU A 42 -4.52 12.27 2.13
C LEU A 42 -5.51 12.13 3.30
N TYR A 43 -6.67 11.51 3.07
CA TYR A 43 -7.62 11.18 4.12
C TYR A 43 -7.00 10.28 5.21
N LEU A 44 -6.22 9.27 4.80
CA LEU A 44 -5.53 8.39 5.72
C LEU A 44 -4.42 9.12 6.50
N ALA A 45 -3.64 9.98 5.85
CA ALA A 45 -2.62 10.81 6.50
C ALA A 45 -3.25 11.72 7.55
N TRP A 46 -4.39 12.35 7.23
CA TRP A 46 -5.15 13.16 8.17
C TRP A 46 -5.64 12.35 9.38
N LYS A 47 -6.17 11.14 9.13
CA LYS A 47 -6.60 10.21 10.17
C LYS A 47 -5.44 9.73 11.06
N ILE A 48 -4.27 9.47 10.50
CA ILE A 48 -3.06 9.10 11.26
C ILE A 48 -2.63 10.29 12.13
N ALA A 49 -2.52 11.49 11.57
CA ALA A 49 -2.10 12.70 12.30
C ALA A 49 -3.02 13.04 13.47
N HIS A 50 -4.33 12.80 13.34
CA HIS A 50 -5.34 13.06 14.37
C HIS A 50 -5.65 11.84 15.25
N SER A 51 -4.98 10.70 15.04
CA SER A 51 -5.18 9.54 15.92
C SER A 51 -4.64 9.83 17.32
N GLY A 52 -5.52 9.73 18.31
CA GLY A 52 -5.19 9.92 19.72
C GLY A 52 -4.57 8.66 20.34
N PRO A 53 -4.05 8.74 21.57
CA PRO A 53 -3.68 7.55 22.34
C PRO A 53 -4.89 6.64 22.44
N VAL A 54 -4.70 5.33 22.21
CA VAL A 54 -5.72 4.33 22.53
C VAL A 54 -5.92 4.39 24.04
N ALA A 55 -7.00 5.02 24.50
CA ALA A 55 -7.34 5.03 25.91
C ALA A 55 -7.53 3.58 26.35
N GLU A 56 -6.87 3.17 27.43
CA GLU A 56 -7.04 1.84 28.03
C GLU A 56 -8.48 1.73 28.53
N GLY A 57 -9.37 1.19 27.69
CA GLY A 57 -10.80 1.05 27.98
C GLY A 57 -11.72 1.47 26.84
N GLU A 58 -11.27 2.36 25.95
CA GLU A 58 -12.01 2.66 24.72
C GLU A 58 -11.49 1.74 23.61
N GLN A 59 -12.20 0.62 23.40
CA GLN A 59 -12.21 -0.06 22.11
C GLN A 59 -12.86 0.89 21.10
N GLY A 60 -12.16 1.97 20.75
CA GLY A 60 -12.63 2.94 19.79
C GLY A 60 -13.07 2.23 18.52
N GLU A 61 -14.17 2.68 17.95
CA GLU A 61 -14.89 2.18 16.78
C GLU A 61 -14.05 2.14 15.47
N GLY A 62 -12.74 2.04 15.55
CA GLY A 62 -11.87 1.69 14.45
C GLY A 62 -12.06 0.23 14.08
N ARG A 63 -13.13 -0.08 13.35
CA ARG A 63 -13.31 -1.40 12.74
C ARG A 63 -12.01 -1.76 12.00
N PRO A 64 -11.34 -2.87 12.36
CA PRO A 64 -10.17 -3.31 11.63
C PRO A 64 -10.57 -3.51 10.17
N ILE A 65 -9.74 -3.04 9.24
CA ILE A 65 -9.99 -3.20 7.81
C ILE A 65 -10.22 -4.70 7.55
N SER A 66 -11.38 -5.02 6.99
CA SER A 66 -11.75 -6.41 6.68
C SER A 66 -10.76 -7.00 5.67
N TYR A 67 -10.68 -8.34 5.59
CA TYR A 67 -9.82 -9.02 4.62
C TYR A 67 -10.04 -8.49 3.19
N LEU A 68 -11.30 -8.37 2.77
CA LEU A 68 -11.70 -7.81 1.48
C LEU A 68 -11.36 -6.32 1.35
N GLY A 69 -11.56 -5.53 2.40
CA GLY A 69 -11.18 -4.12 2.40
C GLY A 69 -9.66 -3.94 2.23
N ALA A 70 -8.86 -4.82 2.82
CA ALA A 70 -7.40 -4.79 2.71
C ALA A 70 -6.93 -5.21 1.32
N ALA A 71 -7.62 -6.16 0.69
CA ALA A 71 -7.35 -6.57 -0.69
C ALA A 71 -7.73 -5.48 -1.70
N ALA A 72 -8.94 -4.93 -1.60
CA ALA A 72 -9.41 -3.83 -2.44
C ALA A 72 -8.55 -2.57 -2.28
N PHE A 73 -8.02 -2.33 -1.08
CA PHE A 73 -7.11 -1.21 -0.85
C PHE A 73 -5.83 -1.30 -1.68
N GLN A 74 -5.29 -2.50 -1.96
CA GLN A 74 -4.13 -2.64 -2.84
C GLN A 74 -4.41 -2.15 -4.26
N TRP A 75 -5.65 -2.31 -4.73
CA TRP A 75 -6.07 -1.89 -6.08
C TRP A 75 -6.25 -0.38 -6.22
N VAL A 76 -6.60 0.30 -5.13
CA VAL A 76 -6.70 1.77 -5.11
C VAL A 76 -5.33 2.43 -4.91
N ASN A 77 -4.32 1.67 -4.46
CA ASN A 77 -2.99 2.20 -4.15
C ASN A 77 -2.12 2.32 -5.41
N PRO A 78 -1.91 3.51 -5.99
CA PRO A 78 -1.10 3.65 -7.19
C PRO A 78 0.38 3.26 -6.97
N LYS A 79 0.87 3.30 -5.73
CA LYS A 79 2.22 2.81 -5.40
C LYS A 79 2.35 1.30 -5.64
N ALA A 80 1.28 0.54 -5.39
CA ALA A 80 1.24 -0.89 -5.67
C ALA A 80 1.29 -1.16 -7.18
N TRP A 81 0.62 -0.33 -7.99
CA TRP A 81 0.67 -0.40 -9.45
C TRP A 81 2.06 -0.11 -10.01
N ILE A 82 2.68 1.00 -9.61
CA ILE A 82 4.03 1.36 -10.05
C ILE A 82 5.02 0.23 -9.72
N MET A 83 4.91 -0.33 -8.52
CA MET A 83 5.75 -1.46 -8.11
C MET A 83 5.48 -2.72 -8.96
N ALA A 84 4.22 -3.08 -9.19
CA ALA A 84 3.86 -4.27 -9.96
C ALA A 84 4.32 -4.15 -11.43
N ILE A 85 4.10 -2.99 -12.05
CA ILE A 85 4.54 -2.69 -13.42
C ILE A 85 6.06 -2.74 -13.49
N GLY A 86 6.76 -2.10 -12.55
CA GLY A 86 8.23 -2.12 -12.48
C GLY A 86 8.78 -3.52 -12.29
N ALA A 87 8.18 -4.32 -11.41
CA ALA A 87 8.57 -5.71 -11.18
C ALA A 87 8.38 -6.57 -12.44
N ILE A 88 7.24 -6.44 -13.11
CA ILE A 88 6.97 -7.20 -14.34
C ILE A 88 7.92 -6.76 -15.46
N SER A 89 8.09 -5.46 -15.66
CA SER A 89 8.96 -4.92 -16.71
C SER A 89 10.44 -5.27 -16.51
N THR A 90 10.90 -5.36 -15.25
CA THR A 90 12.31 -5.61 -14.94
C THR A 90 12.62 -7.10 -14.91
N TYR A 91 11.70 -7.93 -14.40
CA TYR A 91 11.98 -9.33 -14.05
C TYR A 91 11.21 -10.36 -14.89
N THR A 92 10.42 -9.95 -15.90
CA THR A 92 9.67 -10.88 -16.76
C THR A 92 10.28 -10.94 -18.17
N PRO A 93 11.27 -11.81 -18.43
CA PRO A 93 11.77 -12.05 -19.77
C PRO A 93 10.67 -12.66 -20.67
N MET A 94 10.75 -12.41 -21.99
CA MET A 94 9.72 -12.84 -22.96
C MET A 94 9.53 -14.37 -23.05
N GLN A 95 10.53 -15.16 -22.65
CA GLN A 95 10.42 -16.62 -22.60
C GLN A 95 9.79 -17.06 -21.28
N GLY A 96 8.69 -17.82 -21.34
CA GLY A 96 8.00 -18.33 -20.14
C GLY A 96 7.27 -17.25 -19.33
N TYR A 97 6.85 -16.17 -19.99
CA TYR A 97 6.27 -14.95 -19.41
C TYR A 97 5.22 -15.22 -18.31
N PHE A 98 4.23 -16.09 -18.56
CA PHE A 98 3.19 -16.42 -17.58
C PHE A 98 3.72 -17.08 -16.32
N THR A 99 4.68 -18.01 -16.45
CA THR A 99 5.31 -18.68 -15.30
C THR A 99 6.11 -17.68 -14.48
N ASN A 100 6.85 -16.77 -15.14
CA ASN A 100 7.65 -15.75 -14.46
C ASN A 100 6.78 -14.77 -13.67
N VAL A 101 5.62 -14.34 -14.21
CA VAL A 101 4.66 -13.49 -13.48
C VAL A 101 4.16 -14.16 -12.20
N ILE A 102 3.78 -15.44 -12.28
CA ILE A 102 3.29 -16.20 -11.11
C ILE A 102 4.40 -16.38 -10.07
N VAL A 103 5.62 -16.70 -10.50
CA VAL A 103 6.78 -16.85 -9.61
C VAL A 103 7.09 -15.54 -8.91
N ILE A 104 7.13 -14.40 -9.63
CA ILE A 104 7.36 -13.08 -9.04
C ILE A 104 6.26 -12.76 -8.02
N ALA A 105 4.99 -12.93 -8.39
CA ALA A 105 3.88 -12.66 -7.48
C ALA A 105 3.96 -13.53 -6.21
N ALA A 106 4.31 -14.81 -6.34
CA ALA A 106 4.50 -15.73 -5.22
C ALA A 106 5.68 -15.31 -4.32
N VAL A 107 6.82 -14.94 -4.90
CA VAL A 107 7.99 -14.47 -4.16
C VAL A 107 7.66 -13.19 -3.39
N PHE A 108 7.00 -12.22 -4.03
CA PHE A 108 6.54 -11.00 -3.35
C PHE A 108 5.59 -11.32 -2.20
N ALA A 109 4.62 -12.22 -2.41
CA ALA A 109 3.69 -12.62 -1.37
C ALA A 109 4.39 -13.28 -0.17
N LEU A 110 5.36 -14.16 -0.45
CA LEU A 110 6.09 -14.94 0.54
C LEU A 110 7.05 -14.06 1.36
N ILE A 111 7.62 -13.01 0.75
CA ILE A 111 8.46 -12.02 1.44
C ILE A 111 7.60 -10.99 2.21
N ASN A 112 6.42 -10.65 1.70
CA ASN A 112 5.54 -9.65 2.32
C ASN A 112 5.11 -10.07 3.74
N LEU A 113 4.76 -11.34 3.93
CA LEU A 113 4.33 -11.88 5.23
C LEU A 113 5.35 -11.69 6.36
N PRO A 114 6.62 -12.16 6.24
CA PRO A 114 7.63 -11.95 7.27
C PRO A 114 8.01 -10.48 7.40
N SER A 115 8.12 -9.70 6.31
CA SER A 115 8.44 -8.27 6.41
C SER A 115 7.39 -7.51 7.22
N VAL A 116 6.10 -7.75 6.95
CA VAL A 116 5.01 -7.09 7.66
C VAL A 116 4.90 -7.62 9.09
N GLY A 117 5.22 -8.90 9.33
CA GLY A 117 5.33 -9.47 10.67
C GLY A 117 6.42 -8.82 11.51
N VAL A 118 7.62 -8.67 10.96
CA VAL A 118 8.75 -7.98 11.61
C VAL A 118 8.39 -6.52 11.89
N TRP A 119 7.80 -5.83 10.92
CA TRP A 119 7.37 -4.44 11.09
C TRP A 119 6.30 -4.29 12.18
N ALA A 120 5.29 -5.17 12.20
CA ALA A 120 4.27 -5.17 13.24
C ALA A 120 4.86 -5.49 14.63
N GLY A 121 5.82 -6.41 14.70
CA GLY A 121 6.56 -6.73 15.93
C GLY A 121 7.41 -5.56 16.43
N CYS A 122 8.08 -4.83 15.55
CA CYS A 122 8.76 -3.59 15.93
C CYS A 122 7.75 -2.54 16.43
N GLY A 123 6.56 -2.47 15.83
CA GLY A 123 5.47 -1.59 16.26
C GLY A 123 4.98 -1.87 17.69
N THR A 124 4.95 -3.13 18.12
CA THR A 124 4.57 -3.47 19.51
C THR A 124 5.64 -3.05 20.51
N LEU A 125 6.93 -3.08 20.15
CA LEU A 125 8.00 -2.56 20.98
C LEU A 125 7.94 -1.04 21.10
N LEU A 126 7.66 -0.34 19.99
CA LEU A 126 7.47 1.11 19.98
C LEU A 126 6.23 1.55 20.78
N ARG A 127 5.23 0.68 20.94
CA ARG A 127 4.00 0.98 21.69
C ARG A 127 4.28 1.47 23.11
N ASN A 128 5.30 0.93 23.78
CA ASN A 128 5.67 1.33 25.14
C ASN A 128 6.25 2.75 25.18
N VAL A 129 6.98 3.18 24.14
CA VAL A 129 7.51 4.53 23.99
C VAL A 129 6.40 5.51 23.58
N LEU A 130 5.46 5.05 22.74
CA LEU A 130 4.31 5.80 22.25
C LEU A 130 3.17 5.92 23.28
N ARG A 131 3.31 5.39 24.49
CA ARG A 131 2.36 5.62 25.59
C ARG A 131 2.30 7.10 25.97
N ASP A 132 3.40 7.82 25.79
CA ASP A 132 3.48 9.25 26.05
C ASP A 132 2.79 10.08 24.95
N ARG A 133 1.88 10.96 25.37
CA ARG A 133 1.01 11.76 24.48
C ARG A 133 1.78 12.76 23.60
N ARG A 134 3.02 13.10 23.97
CA ARG A 134 3.93 13.95 23.16
C ARG A 134 4.61 13.14 22.06
N TRP A 135 5.21 11.99 22.41
CA TRP A 135 5.89 11.10 21.47
C TRP A 135 4.93 10.50 20.44
N LEU A 136 3.70 10.14 20.86
CA LEU A 136 2.67 9.65 19.96
C LEU A 136 2.25 10.70 18.91
N ARG A 137 2.10 11.96 19.31
CA ARG A 137 1.78 13.05 18.37
C ARG A 137 2.92 13.32 17.38
N LEU A 138 4.16 13.39 17.87
CA LEU A 138 5.34 13.56 17.00
C LEU A 138 5.45 12.42 15.98
N PHE A 139 5.27 11.17 16.44
CA PHE A 139 5.30 9.99 15.58
C PHE A 139 4.17 10.03 14.54
N ASN A 140 2.93 10.31 14.96
CA ASN A 140 1.78 10.37 14.05
C ASN A 140 1.91 11.46 12.99
N TRP A 141 2.37 12.65 13.38
CA TRP A 141 2.66 13.73 12.43
C TRP A 141 3.81 13.38 11.48
N GLY A 142 4.88 12.74 11.99
CA GLY A 142 5.99 12.26 11.18
C GLY A 142 5.53 11.22 10.15
N MET A 143 4.75 10.23 10.57
CA MET A 143 4.18 9.20 9.69
C MET A 143 3.23 9.79 8.64
N ALA A 144 2.40 10.76 9.02
CA ALA A 144 1.52 11.46 8.09
C ALA A 144 2.31 12.27 7.06
N LEU A 145 3.34 13.00 7.49
CA LEU A 145 4.24 13.74 6.60
C LEU A 145 4.97 12.81 5.64
N LEU A 146 5.51 11.69 6.13
CA LEU A 146 6.17 10.68 5.29
C LEU A 146 5.21 10.06 4.29
N LEU A 147 3.95 9.80 4.69
CA LEU A 147 2.93 9.28 3.80
C LEU A 147 2.64 10.28 2.66
N VAL A 148 2.42 11.56 2.99
CA VAL A 148 2.20 12.62 2.00
C VAL A 148 3.44 12.83 1.13
N ALA A 149 4.64 12.86 1.71
CA ALA A 149 5.89 12.97 0.97
C ALA A 149 6.10 11.79 0.01
N SER A 150 5.68 10.58 0.37
CA SER A 150 5.74 9.41 -0.51
C SER A 150 4.79 9.51 -1.72
N MET A 151 3.83 10.43 -1.70
CA MET A 151 2.97 10.76 -2.85
C MET A 151 3.62 11.78 -3.79
N TYR A 152 4.74 12.39 -3.43
CA TYR A 152 5.44 13.35 -4.28
C TYR A 152 5.81 12.80 -5.68
N PRO A 153 6.33 11.55 -5.83
CA PRO A 153 6.60 10.97 -7.15
C PRO A 153 5.33 10.85 -7.99
N LEU A 154 4.20 10.54 -7.34
CA LEU A 154 2.89 10.42 -7.98
C LEU A 154 2.40 11.74 -8.59
N LEU A 155 2.74 12.86 -7.94
CA LEU A 155 2.41 14.20 -8.40
C LEU A 155 3.37 14.68 -9.48
N LEU A 156 4.65 14.29 -9.41
CA LEU A 156 5.66 14.65 -10.41
C LEU A 156 5.49 13.94 -11.75
N GLU A 157 5.01 12.69 -11.78
CA GLU A 157 4.66 11.97 -13.03
C GLU A 157 3.55 12.68 -13.84
N SER A 158 2.94 13.75 -13.34
CA SER A 158 2.04 14.60 -14.13
C SER A 158 2.75 15.56 -15.10
N PHE A 159 4.09 15.66 -15.06
CA PHE A 159 4.86 16.66 -15.80
C PHE A 159 5.90 16.08 -16.79
N SER A 160 5.89 14.77 -17.08
CA SER A 160 6.80 14.14 -18.08
C SER A 160 6.04 13.34 -19.11
#